data_AF-A0A512N3P3-F1
#
_entry.id   AF-A0A512N3P3-F1
#
_cell.length_a   1.000
_cell.length_b   1.000
_cell.length_c   1.000
_cell.angle_alpha   90.00
_cell.angle_beta   90.00
_cell.angle_gamma   90.00
#
_symmetry.space_group_name_H-M   'P 1'
#
loop_
_entity.id
_entity.type
_entity.pdbx_description
1 polymer ?
#
loop_
_entity_poly.entity_id
_entity_poly.type
_entity_poly.pdbx_seq_one_letter_code
_entity_poly.pdbx_strand_id
1 'polypeptide(L)'
;MPELQWLVEAFPNFVRYVVVGFALAGLFLLIYVMITPWREFRLIRAGNTSAAIALIGALLGFCLPLANTIAHSVSLVDVVLWSLVALVVQVIVHVVMRLMLPDLRGAIEADQMSAGVTAGGFAACFGLISAACLTT
;
A
#
# COMPACT_ATOMS: atom_id res chain seq x y z
N MET A 1 -39.97 -0.52 3.01
CA MET A 1 -38.82 -0.93 3.83
C MET A 1 -37.90 0.28 3.96
N PRO A 2 -38.16 1.19 4.93
CA PRO A 2 -37.33 2.39 5.18
C PRO A 2 -35.84 2.05 5.38
N GLU A 3 -35.56 0.83 5.85
CA GLU A 3 -34.24 0.22 5.93
C GLU A 3 -33.52 -0.02 4.58
N LEU A 4 -34.17 0.16 3.43
CA LEU A 4 -33.51 0.11 2.12
C LEU A 4 -33.21 1.50 1.55
N GLN A 5 -33.84 2.54 2.08
CA GLN A 5 -33.70 3.90 1.55
C GLN A 5 -32.31 4.48 1.87
N TRP A 6 -31.81 4.27 3.10
CA TRP A 6 -30.45 4.69 3.47
C TRP A 6 -29.37 3.96 2.66
N LEU A 7 -29.62 2.70 2.27
CA LEU A 7 -28.72 1.94 1.39
C LEU A 7 -28.66 2.58 0.01
N VAL A 8 -29.80 2.93 -0.58
CA VAL A 8 -29.85 3.57 -1.91
C VAL A 8 -29.18 4.94 -1.91
N GLU A 9 -29.24 5.67 -0.80
CA GLU A 9 -28.59 6.97 -0.64
C GLU A 9 -27.07 6.87 -0.39
N ALA A 10 -26.62 5.93 0.44
CA ALA A 10 -25.21 5.76 0.79
C ALA A 10 -24.41 4.99 -0.28
N PHE A 11 -25.04 4.06 -0.98
CA PHE A 11 -24.38 3.15 -1.93
C PHE A 11 -23.64 3.87 -3.07
N PRO A 12 -24.17 4.92 -3.72
CA PRO A 12 -23.45 5.64 -4.76
C PRO A 12 -22.14 6.26 -4.26
N ASN A 13 -22.13 6.81 -3.04
CA ASN A 13 -20.91 7.33 -2.43
C ASN A 13 -19.94 6.22 -2.08
N PHE A 14 -20.40 5.13 -1.45
CA PHE A 14 -19.57 3.96 -1.18
C PHE A 14 -18.84 3.47 -2.43
N VAL A 15 -19.56 3.29 -3.55
CA VAL A 15 -18.96 2.85 -4.82
C VAL A 15 -17.88 3.82 -5.31
N ARG A 16 -18.10 5.14 -5.21
CA ARG A 16 -17.09 6.14 -5.62
C ARG A 16 -15.80 6.02 -4.81
N TYR A 17 -15.90 5.93 -3.49
CA TYR A 17 -14.72 5.80 -2.61
C TYR A 17 -14.01 4.46 -2.81
N VAL A 18 -14.75 3.36 -3.01
CA VAL A 18 -14.15 2.04 -3.31
C VAL A 18 -13.39 2.05 -4.63
N VAL A 19 -14.00 2.60 -5.69
CA VAL A 19 -13.35 2.68 -7.01
C VAL A 19 -12.08 3.52 -6.95
N VAL A 20 -12.14 4.69 -6.30
CA VAL A 20 -10.97 5.56 -6.14
C VAL A 20 -9.90 4.90 -5.26
N GLY A 21 -10.29 4.27 -4.15
CA GLY A 21 -9.38 3.56 -3.26
C GLY A 21 -8.65 2.42 -3.98
N PHE A 22 -9.36 1.58 -4.73
CA PHE A 22 -8.75 0.51 -5.51
C PHE A 22 -7.89 1.03 -6.67
N ALA A 23 -8.29 2.13 -7.32
CA ALA A 23 -7.47 2.76 -8.34
C ALA A 23 -6.15 3.29 -7.76
N LEU A 24 -6.18 3.92 -6.58
CA LEU A 24 -4.99 4.42 -5.89
C LEU A 24 -4.10 3.27 -5.38
N ALA A 25 -4.68 2.21 -4.83
CA ALA A 25 -3.94 1.01 -4.42
C ALA A 25 -3.28 0.32 -5.63
N GLY A 26 -3.99 0.23 -6.75
CA GLY A 26 -3.44 -0.27 -8.02
C GLY A 26 -2.32 0.61 -8.57
N LEU A 27 -2.46 1.93 -8.47
CA LEU A 27 -1.42 2.90 -8.85
C LEU A 27 -0.17 2.73 -7.98
N PHE A 28 -0.34 2.62 -6.65
CA PHE A 28 0.76 2.34 -5.74
C PHE A 28 1.47 1.04 -6.12
N LEU A 29 0.71 -0.05 -6.35
CA LEU A 29 1.27 -1.35 -6.71
C LEU A 29 2.08 -1.26 -8.02
N LEU A 30 1.55 -0.57 -9.03
CA LEU A 30 2.24 -0.36 -10.31
C LEU A 30 3.56 0.40 -10.11
N ILE A 31 3.53 1.50 -9.35
CA ILE A 31 4.74 2.29 -9.06
C ILE A 31 5.75 1.47 -8.26
N TYR A 32 5.29 0.73 -7.25
CA TYR A 32 6.14 -0.11 -6.41
C TYR A 32 6.88 -1.17 -7.24
N VAL A 33 6.15 -1.91 -8.08
CA VAL A 33 6.71 -2.95 -8.97
C VAL A 33 7.68 -2.36 -10.01
N MET A 34 7.49 -1.11 -10.43
CA MET A 34 8.40 -0.43 -11.36
C MET A 34 9.70 0.02 -10.69
N ILE A 35 9.65 0.40 -9.42
CA ILE A 35 10.80 0.88 -8.65
C ILE A 35 11.60 -0.30 -8.05
N THR A 36 10.96 -1.46 -7.86
CA THR A 36 11.64 -2.66 -7.34
C THR A 36 12.51 -3.32 -8.42
N PRO A 37 13.76 -3.68 -8.10
CA PRO A 37 14.72 -4.20 -9.08
C PRO A 37 14.54 -5.70 -9.34
N TRP A 38 13.65 -6.37 -8.61
CA TRP A 38 13.31 -7.78 -8.80
C TRP A 38 11.89 -7.91 -9.36
N ARG A 39 11.65 -8.99 -10.12
CA ARG A 39 10.35 -9.22 -10.75
C ARG A 39 9.39 -9.91 -9.79
N GLU A 40 8.69 -9.15 -8.96
CA GLU A 40 7.82 -9.66 -7.88
C GLU A 40 6.82 -10.70 -8.36
N PHE A 41 5.97 -10.38 -9.32
CA PHE A 41 4.97 -11.33 -9.81
C PHE A 41 5.57 -12.58 -10.44
N ARG A 42 6.78 -12.48 -11.01
CA ARG A 42 7.48 -13.66 -11.53
C ARG A 42 7.97 -14.56 -10.40
N LEU A 43 8.58 -13.95 -9.37
CA LEU A 43 9.07 -14.66 -8.18
C LEU A 43 7.92 -15.29 -7.40
N ILE A 44 6.83 -14.56 -7.19
CA ILE A 44 5.63 -15.06 -6.50
C ILE A 44 5.02 -16.26 -7.25
N ARG A 45 4.91 -16.18 -8.58
CA ARG A 45 4.45 -17.32 -9.40
C ARG A 45 5.40 -18.52 -9.37
N ALA A 46 6.67 -18.29 -9.08
CA ALA A 46 7.67 -19.34 -8.89
C ALA A 46 7.69 -19.91 -7.46
N GLY A 47 6.78 -19.47 -6.58
CA GLY A 47 6.68 -19.96 -5.19
C GLY A 47 7.55 -19.20 -4.18
N ASN A 48 8.17 -18.09 -4.58
CA ASN A 48 9.01 -17.29 -3.69
C ASN A 48 8.15 -16.57 -2.64
N THR A 49 8.27 -17.01 -1.40
CA THR A 49 7.46 -16.50 -0.29
C THR A 49 7.95 -15.12 0.16
N SER A 50 9.24 -14.88 0.08
CA SER A 50 9.89 -13.63 0.49
C SER A 50 9.41 -12.43 -0.34
N ALA A 51 9.30 -12.61 -1.65
CA ALA A 51 8.75 -11.61 -2.58
C ALA A 51 7.27 -11.34 -2.30
N ALA A 52 6.48 -12.37 -1.93
CA ALA A 52 5.07 -12.21 -1.57
C ALA A 52 4.92 -11.39 -0.27
N ILE A 53 5.69 -11.72 0.76
CA ILE A 53 5.66 -10.99 2.05
C ILE A 53 6.07 -9.54 1.87
N ALA A 54 7.15 -9.28 1.11
CA ALA A 54 7.60 -7.92 0.83
C ALA A 54 6.53 -7.09 0.12
N LEU A 55 5.92 -7.65 -0.94
CA LEU A 55 4.89 -6.96 -1.73
C LEU A 55 3.62 -6.67 -0.91
N ILE A 56 3.13 -7.66 -0.16
CA ILE A 56 1.93 -7.49 0.67
C ILE A 56 2.19 -6.52 1.82
N GLY A 57 3.35 -6.59 2.48
CA GLY A 57 3.69 -5.64 3.53
C GLY A 57 3.80 -4.20 3.01
N ALA A 58 4.37 -4.01 1.81
CA ALA A 58 4.39 -2.70 1.16
C ALA A 58 2.98 -2.19 0.82
N LEU A 59 2.12 -3.05 0.27
CA LEU A 59 0.73 -2.73 -0.02
C LEU A 59 -0.05 -2.39 1.26
N LEU A 60 0.10 -3.17 2.32
CA LEU A 60 -0.51 -2.88 3.63
C LEU A 60 -0.04 -1.52 4.16
N GLY A 61 1.25 -1.23 4.08
CA GLY A 61 1.79 0.07 4.50
C GLY A 61 1.17 1.25 3.75
N PHE A 62 0.81 1.10 2.48
CA PHE A 62 0.05 2.13 1.74
C PHE A 62 -1.45 2.13 2.06
N CYS A 63 -2.06 0.95 2.22
CA CYS A 63 -3.48 0.82 2.48
C CYS A 63 -3.90 1.40 3.83
N LEU A 64 -3.02 1.41 4.83
CA LEU A 64 -3.28 2.02 6.14
C LEU A 64 -3.58 3.54 6.05
N PRO A 65 -2.69 4.38 5.50
CA PRO A 65 -2.97 5.81 5.34
C PRO A 65 -4.08 6.08 4.31
N LEU A 66 -4.22 5.25 3.27
CA LEU A 66 -5.35 5.33 2.35
C LEU A 66 -6.69 5.09 3.06
N ALA A 67 -6.77 4.08 3.93
CA ALA A 67 -7.99 3.82 4.70
C ALA A 67 -8.29 4.98 5.66
N ASN A 68 -7.27 5.53 6.31
CA ASN A 68 -7.43 6.68 7.20
C ASN A 68 -7.94 7.92 6.46
N THR A 69 -7.41 8.19 5.26
CA THR A 69 -7.86 9.32 4.44
C THR A 69 -9.28 9.12 3.94
N ILE A 70 -9.65 7.91 3.48
CA ILE A 70 -11.04 7.62 3.10
C ILE A 70 -12.00 7.83 4.28
N ALA A 71 -11.60 7.44 5.49
CA ALA A 71 -12.45 7.55 6.69
C ALA A 71 -12.68 9.00 7.16
N HIS A 72 -11.73 9.91 6.94
CA HIS A 72 -11.77 11.27 7.48
C HIS A 72 -11.88 12.37 6.40
N SER A 73 -11.88 12.03 5.11
CA SER A 73 -11.90 13.04 4.04
C SER A 73 -13.29 13.62 3.81
N VAL A 74 -13.35 14.95 3.70
CA VAL A 74 -14.56 15.71 3.38
C VAL A 74 -14.93 15.57 1.90
N SER A 75 -13.96 15.33 1.01
CA SER A 75 -14.18 15.16 -0.43
C SER A 75 -13.30 14.06 -1.06
N LEU A 76 -13.71 13.57 -2.24
CA LEU A 76 -12.90 12.63 -3.04
C LEU A 76 -11.56 13.25 -3.48
N VAL A 77 -11.51 14.57 -3.67
CA VAL A 77 -10.28 15.27 -4.04
C VAL A 77 -9.28 15.20 -2.88
N ASP A 78 -9.75 15.38 -1.65
CA ASP A 78 -8.90 15.27 -0.45
C ASP A 78 -8.33 13.86 -0.31
N VAL A 79 -9.14 12.82 -0.56
CA VAL A 79 -8.66 11.42 -0.57
C VAL A 79 -7.52 11.27 -1.57
N VAL A 80 -7.68 11.75 -2.80
CA VAL A 80 -6.66 11.62 -3.84
C VAL A 80 -5.38 12.35 -3.43
N LEU A 81 -5.47 13.61 -3.02
CA LEU A 81 -4.29 14.41 -2.66
C LEU A 81 -3.50 13.79 -1.50
N TRP A 82 -4.18 13.43 -0.42
CA TRP A 82 -3.52 12.83 0.74
C TRP A 82 -3.00 11.42 0.47
N SER A 83 -3.70 10.64 -0.36
CA SER A 83 -3.20 9.33 -0.78
C SER A 83 -1.96 9.45 -1.66
N LEU A 84 -1.84 10.49 -2.50
CA LEU A 84 -0.62 10.74 -3.25
C LEU A 84 0.54 11.13 -2.33
N VAL A 85 0.30 11.91 -1.28
CA VAL A 85 1.32 12.19 -0.25
C VAL A 85 1.75 10.90 0.45
N ALA A 86 0.80 10.08 0.89
CA ALA A 86 1.09 8.79 1.52
C ALA A 86 1.87 7.85 0.58
N LEU A 87 1.55 7.85 -0.71
CA LEU A 87 2.26 7.09 -1.73
C LEU A 87 3.74 7.53 -1.80
N VAL A 88 4.00 8.83 -1.85
CA VAL A 88 5.37 9.37 -1.87
C VAL A 88 6.14 8.96 -0.62
N VAL A 89 5.52 9.09 0.57
CA VAL A 89 6.13 8.65 1.83
C VAL A 89 6.46 7.17 1.79
N GLN A 90 5.53 6.33 1.32
CA GLN A 90 5.72 4.89 1.24
C GLN A 90 6.86 4.50 0.28
N VAL A 91 6.99 5.20 -0.85
CA VAL A 91 8.10 5.02 -1.79
C VAL A 91 9.43 5.43 -1.16
N ILE A 92 9.47 6.55 -0.42
CA ILE A 92 10.68 7.00 0.29
C ILE A 92 11.12 5.96 1.32
N VAL A 93 10.19 5.44 2.13
CA VAL A 93 10.47 4.38 3.12
C VAL A 93 11.11 3.17 2.46
N HIS A 94 10.57 2.74 1.33
CA HIS A 94 11.11 1.61 0.57
C HIS A 94 12.53 1.88 0.02
N VAL A 95 12.77 3.07 -0.52
CA VAL A 95 14.10 3.47 -1.00
C VAL A 95 15.11 3.50 0.15
N VAL A 96 14.76 4.10 1.29
CA VAL A 96 15.62 4.15 2.48
C VAL A 96 15.93 2.74 2.98
N MET A 97 14.91 1.88 3.07
CA MET A 97 15.08 0.49 3.50
C MET A 97 16.03 -0.29 2.57
N ARG A 98 15.94 -0.07 1.25
CA ARG A 98 16.87 -0.64 0.27
C ARG A 98 18.31 -0.14 0.47
N LEU A 99 18.49 1.14 0.79
CA LEU A 99 19.82 1.70 1.05
C LEU A 99 20.43 1.13 2.33
N MET A 100 19.61 0.85 3.35
CA MET A 100 20.05 0.22 4.60
C MET A 100 20.36 -1.28 4.43
N LEU A 101 19.70 -1.97 3.50
CA LEU A 101 19.91 -3.39 3.18
C LEU A 101 20.40 -3.56 1.73
N PRO A 102 21.70 -3.34 1.44
CA PRO A 102 22.22 -3.28 0.08
C PRO A 102 22.09 -4.60 -0.71
N ASP A 103 22.03 -5.76 -0.04
CA ASP A 103 21.85 -7.08 -0.69
C ASP A 103 20.39 -7.57 -0.65
N LEU A 104 19.43 -6.68 -0.40
CA LEU A 104 18.02 -7.05 -0.30
C LEU A 104 17.51 -7.75 -1.56
N ARG A 105 17.98 -7.33 -2.75
CA ARG A 105 17.60 -7.96 -4.01
C ARG A 105 18.03 -9.43 -4.07
N GLY A 106 19.30 -9.72 -3.80
CA GLY A 106 19.83 -11.08 -3.82
C GLY A 106 19.11 -11.95 -2.80
N ALA A 107 18.88 -11.41 -1.60
CA ALA A 107 18.16 -12.12 -0.55
C ALA A 107 16.70 -12.44 -0.93
N ILE A 108 15.96 -11.51 -1.54
CA ILE A 108 14.59 -11.76 -2.03
C ILE A 108 14.60 -12.77 -3.18
N GLU A 109 15.51 -12.64 -4.16
CA GLU A 109 15.62 -13.59 -5.28
C GLU A 109 15.97 -15.02 -4.81
N ALA A 110 16.75 -15.14 -3.73
CA ALA A 110 17.11 -16.40 -3.06
C ALA A 110 16.06 -16.93 -2.07
N ASP A 111 14.88 -16.31 -2.01
CA ASP A 111 13.77 -16.64 -1.09
C ASP A 111 14.16 -16.67 0.40
N GLN A 112 15.01 -15.73 0.82
CA GLN A 112 15.32 -15.55 2.23
C GLN A 112 14.16 -14.85 2.95
N MET A 113 13.37 -15.64 3.69
CA MET A 113 12.17 -15.14 4.36
C MET A 113 12.42 -13.94 5.28
N SER A 114 13.58 -13.89 5.95
CA SER A 114 13.99 -12.76 6.79
C SER A 114 14.04 -11.43 6.01
N ALA A 115 14.50 -11.45 4.76
CA ALA A 115 14.52 -10.27 3.89
C ALA A 115 13.11 -9.83 3.52
N GLY A 116 12.23 -10.78 3.18
CA GLY A 116 10.82 -10.50 2.87
C GLY A 116 10.08 -9.90 4.07
N VAL A 117 10.19 -10.52 5.24
CA VAL A 117 9.57 -10.05 6.49
C VAL A 117 10.11 -8.69 6.90
N THR A 118 11.43 -8.46 6.78
CA THR A 118 12.01 -7.16 7.11
C THR A 118 11.51 -6.08 6.14
N ALA A 119 11.51 -6.34 4.83
CA ALA A 119 11.01 -5.38 3.84
C ALA A 119 9.53 -5.04 4.04
N GLY A 120 8.68 -6.07 4.08
CA GLY A 120 7.25 -5.90 4.23
C GLY A 120 6.87 -5.33 5.59
N GLY A 121 7.51 -5.80 6.66
CA GLY A 121 7.26 -5.35 8.02
C GLY A 121 7.64 -3.90 8.25
N PHE A 122 8.82 -3.46 7.76
CA PHE A 122 9.20 -2.04 7.81
C PHE A 122 8.18 -1.18 7.07
N ALA A 123 7.84 -1.56 5.83
CA ALA A 123 6.88 -0.81 5.04
C ALA A 123 5.52 -0.69 5.74
N ALA A 124 5.03 -1.75 6.38
CA ALA A 124 3.79 -1.74 7.15
C ALA A 124 3.88 -0.85 8.41
N CYS A 125 4.97 -0.94 9.19
CA CYS A 125 5.17 -0.13 10.39
C CYS A 125 5.23 1.38 10.09
N PHE A 126 5.98 1.77 9.05
CA PHE A 126 6.05 3.18 8.66
C PHE A 126 4.75 3.67 8.02
N GLY A 127 4.06 2.82 7.27
CA GLY A 127 2.71 3.08 6.77
C GLY A 127 1.71 3.37 7.89
N LEU A 128 1.77 2.60 8.98
CA LEU A 128 0.96 2.82 10.17
C LEU A 128 1.23 4.19 10.80
N ILE A 129 2.50 4.60 10.91
CA ILE A 129 2.87 5.93 11.40
C ILE A 129 2.33 7.01 10.47
N SER A 130 2.49 6.84 9.15
CA SER A 130 1.94 7.77 8.16
C SER A 130 0.42 7.89 8.26
N ALA A 131 -0.28 6.79 8.55
CA ALA A 131 -1.73 6.79 8.76
C ALA A 131 -2.11 7.61 10.00
N ALA A 132 -1.39 7.43 11.10
CA ALA A 132 -1.62 8.18 12.33
C ALA A 132 -1.35 9.69 12.18
N CYS A 133 -0.45 10.09 11.28
CA CYS A 133 -0.21 11.50 10.99
C CYS A 133 -1.30 12.17 10.12
N LEU A 134 -2.20 11.38 9.52
CA LEU A 134 -3.27 11.87 8.64
C LEU A 134 -4.59 12.10 9.41
N THR A 135 -4.52 12.30 10.73
CA THR A 135 -5.70 12.56 11.57
C THR A 135 -6.10 14.04 11.48
N THR A 136 -7.36 14.28 11.17
CA THR A 136 -8.03 15.60 11.25
C THR A 136 -8.86 15.72 12.52
#